data_AF-A0A7C2K5X0-F1
#
_entry.id   AF-A0A7C2K5X0-F1
#
_cell.length_a   1.000
_cell.length_b   1.000
_cell.length_c   1.000
_cell.angle_alpha   90.00
_cell.angle_beta   90.00
_cell.angle_gamma   90.00
#
_symmetry.space_group_name_H-M   'P 1'
#
loop_
_entity.id
_entity.type
_entity.pdbx_description
1 polymer ?
#
loop_
_entity_poly.entity_id
_entity_poly.type
_entity_poly.pdbx_seq_one_letter_code
_entity_poly.pdbx_strand_id
1 'polypeptide(L)' 'MRILILSDIHGNIFPLEKVLKLESYDLMICLGDLVDYG' A
#
# COMPACT_ATOMS: atom_id res chain seq x y z
N MET A 1 15.31 10.70 -1.46
CA MET A 1 14.31 9.95 -2.24
C MET A 1 13.92 8.71 -1.46
N ARG A 2 12.67 8.61 -1.00
CA ARG A 2 12.11 7.47 -0.26
C ARG A 2 11.08 6.75 -1.14
N ILE A 3 11.19 5.44 -1.24
CA ILE A 3 10.26 4.60 -2.00
C ILE A 3 9.45 3.75 -1.00
N LEU A 4 8.12 3.82 -1.08
CA LEU A 4 7.21 2.93 -0.37
C LEU A 4 6.86 1.75 -1.28
N ILE A 5 7.20 0.53 -0.86
CA ILE A 5 6.84 -0.69 -1.59
C ILE A 5 5.69 -1.37 -0.82
N LEU A 6 4.55 -1.54 -1.48
CA LEU A 6 3.38 -2.23 -0.95
C LEU A 6 3.26 -3.59 -1.63
N SER A 7 3.19 -4.65 -0.84
CA SER A 7 2.78 -5.98 -1.31
C SER A 7 1.25 -6.05 -1.33
N ASP A 8 0.72 -7.24 -1.13
CA ASP A 8 -0.67 -7.65 -1.24
C ASP A 8 -1.56 -6.78 -0.35
N ILE A 9 -2.56 -6.14 -0.95
CA ILE A 9 -3.50 -5.25 -0.27
C ILE A 9 -4.84 -5.94 -0.09
N HIS A 10 -5.26 -6.78 -1.05
CA HIS A 10 -6.45 -7.61 -0.96
C HIS A 10 -7.71 -6.81 -0.60
N GLY A 11 -7.84 -5.61 -1.18
CA GLY A 11 -8.95 -4.70 -0.93
C GLY A 11 -9.03 -4.15 0.51
N ASN A 12 -8.05 -4.41 1.37
CA ASN A 12 -8.10 -4.03 2.77
C ASN A 12 -7.74 -2.54 2.97
N ILE A 13 -8.77 -1.69 2.90
CA ILE A 13 -8.59 -0.24 2.86
C ILE A 13 -8.09 0.36 4.19
N PHE A 14 -8.46 -0.20 5.34
CA PHE A 14 -8.08 0.40 6.63
C PHE A 14 -6.58 0.29 6.96
N PRO A 15 -5.91 -0.87 6.78
CA PRO A 15 -4.46 -0.98 6.90
C PRO A 15 -3.73 -0.16 5.86
N LEU A 16 -4.23 -0.12 4.61
CA LEU A 16 -3.63 0.69 3.55
C LEU A 16 -3.62 2.16 3.96
N GLU A 17 -4.77 2.72 4.33
CA GLU A 17 -4.86 4.12 4.80
C GLU A 17 -3.91 4.41 5.96
N LYS A 18 -3.79 3.47 6.91
CA LYS A 18 -2.90 3.65 8.06
C LYS A 18 -1.44 3.75 7.63
N VAL A 19 -0.99 2.90 6.70
CA VAL A 19 0.39 2.95 6.18
C VAL A 19 0.62 4.26 5.42
N LEU A 20 -0.31 4.64 4.54
CA LEU A 20 -0.20 5.87 3.75
C LEU A 20 -0.17 7.14 4.60
N LYS A 21 -0.79 7.14 5.79
CA LYS A 21 -0.76 8.26 6.75
C LYS A 21 0.50 8.30 7.61
N LEU A 22 1.13 7.15 7.87
CA LEU A 22 2.31 7.05 8.74
C LEU A 22 3.61 7.31 8.00
N GLU A 23 3.68 6.98 6.71
CA GLU A 23 4.91 7.07 5.93
C GLU A 23 4.94 8.27 4.99
N SER A 24 6.08 8.95 4.94
CA SER A 24 6.38 9.95 3.91
C SER A 24 7.25 9.32 2.83
N TYR A 25 6.81 9.39 1.57
CA TYR A 25 7.48 8.78 0.43
C TYR A 25 7.35 9.68 -0.81
N ASP A 26 8.35 9.61 -1.69
CA ASP A 26 8.37 10.35 -2.97
C ASP A 26 7.75 9.53 -4.10
N LEU A 27 7.84 8.20 -4.00
CA LEU A 27 7.28 7.24 -4.95
C LEU A 27 6.72 6.03 -4.20
N MET A 28 5.55 5.55 -4.62
CA MET A 28 4.97 4.31 -4.12
C MET A 28 4.87 3.31 -5.27
N ILE A 29 5.26 2.07 -5.01
CA ILE A 29 5.17 0.94 -5.94
C ILE A 29 4.33 -0.14 -5.28
N CYS A 30 3.28 -0.60 -5.96
CA CYS A 30 2.48 -1.74 -5.55
C CYS A 30 2.88 -2.97 -6.37
N LEU A 31 3.10 -4.10 -5.70
CA LEU A 31 3.60 -5.34 -6.33
C LEU A 31 2.50 -6.25 -6.88
N GLY A 32 1.22 -5.93 -6.68
CA GLY A 32 0.10 -6.76 -7.13
C GLY A 32 -0.98 -6.92 -6.06
N ASP A 33 -1.94 -7.80 -6.32
CA ASP A 33 -3.00 -8.21 -5.39
C ASP A 33 -3.68 -7.03 -4.67
N LEU A 34 -4.01 -5.99 -5.46
CA LEU A 34 -4.70 -4.79 -4.96
C LEU A 34 -6.13 -5.10 -4.51
N VAL A 35 -6.78 -5.97 -5.25
CA VAL A 35 -8.18 -6.38 -5.11
C VAL A 35 -8.22 -7.91 -5.13
N ASP A 36 -9.42 -8.47 -5.02
CA ASP A 36 -9.67 -9.90 -4.82
C ASP A 36 -9.11 -10.45 -3.51
N TYR A 37 -10.06 -10.63 -2.61
CA TYR A 37 -10.05 -11.43 -1.40
C TYR A 37 -11.52 -11.42 -1.00
N GLY A 38 -12.19 -12.56 -1.03
CA GLY A 38 -13.55 -12.66 -0.50
C GLY A 38 -13.58 -12.21 0.96
#